data_AF-A0A2N2M4A7-F1
#
_entry.id   AF-A0A2N2M4A7-F1
#
_cell.length_a   1.000
_cell.length_b   1.000
_cell.length_c   1.000
_cell.angle_alpha   90.00
_cell.angle_beta   90.00
_cell.angle_gamma   90.00
#
_symmetry.space_group_name_H-M   'P 1'
#
loop_
_entity.id
_entity.type
_entity.pdbx_description
1 polymer ?
#
loop_
_entity_poly.entity_id
_entity_poly.type
_entity_poly.pdbx_seq_one_letter_code
_entity_poly.pdbx_strand_id
1 'polypeptide(L)'
;GSAIATDTLALHDRKDPLAFIAAKEAVQNACAQAGIMPIYTDVLELDDSYSIYAALTLEACGYADPGEAPALARDGGLAPTAIRPAMTMGGCKARGNAIGAKGVYQVVEAAMQLRGVCGANQVVDARLAVTLALGGPASTAVAHVFDRLP
;
A
#
# COMPACT_ATOMS: atom_id res chain seq x y z
N GLY A 1 -12.42 -6.49 -1.85
CA GLY A 1 -12.88 -5.27 -2.57
C GLY A 1 -11.85 -4.88 -3.61
N SER A 2 -12.26 -4.24 -4.71
CA SER A 2 -11.33 -3.81 -5.78
C SER A 2 -11.79 -2.47 -6.35
N ALA A 3 -10.87 -1.51 -6.46
CA ALA A 3 -11.19 -0.20 -7.02
C ALA A 3 -10.02 0.37 -7.82
N ILE A 4 -10.37 1.24 -8.76
CA ILE A 4 -9.45 2.08 -9.53
C ILE A 4 -9.85 3.54 -9.33
N ALA A 5 -8.87 4.42 -9.28
CA ALA A 5 -9.06 5.86 -9.30
C ALA A 5 -7.98 6.54 -10.15
N THR A 6 -8.27 7.77 -10.57
CA THR A 6 -7.39 8.56 -11.45
C THR A 6 -7.31 9.99 -10.94
N ASP A 7 -6.17 10.64 -11.18
CA ASP A 7 -5.90 12.03 -10.85
C ASP A 7 -5.16 12.70 -12.03
N THR A 8 -4.94 14.01 -11.94
CA THR A 8 -4.24 14.80 -12.95
C THR A 8 -2.85 14.24 -13.22
N LEU A 9 -2.55 13.98 -14.50
CA LEU A 9 -1.29 13.42 -14.96
C LEU A 9 -0.12 14.38 -14.73
N ALA A 10 -0.27 15.64 -15.13
CA ALA A 10 0.78 16.65 -15.00
C ALA A 10 0.88 17.13 -13.54
N LEU A 11 2.06 16.98 -12.93
CA LEU A 11 2.27 17.33 -11.53
C LEU A 11 2.02 18.82 -11.23
N HIS A 12 2.35 19.71 -12.16
CA HIS A 12 2.18 21.15 -12.00
C HIS A 12 0.72 21.62 -12.11
N ASP A 13 -0.16 20.78 -12.65
CA ASP A 13 -1.60 21.07 -12.74
C ASP A 13 -2.37 20.58 -11.50
N ARG A 14 -1.70 19.88 -10.58
CA ARG A 14 -2.33 19.43 -9.32
C ARG A 14 -2.48 20.59 -8.34
N LYS A 15 -3.64 20.63 -7.69
CA LYS A 15 -3.90 21.57 -6.59
C LYS A 15 -2.91 21.40 -5.44
N ASP A 16 -2.59 20.15 -5.13
CA ASP A 16 -1.56 19.78 -4.17
C ASP A 16 -0.71 18.65 -4.79
N PRO A 17 0.56 18.90 -5.16
CA PRO A 17 1.43 17.89 -5.75
C PRO A 17 1.87 16.80 -4.76
N LEU A 18 1.68 17.01 -3.45
CA LEU A 18 2.00 16.05 -2.39
C LEU A 18 0.83 15.12 -2.07
N ALA A 19 -0.40 15.50 -2.42
CA ALA A 19 -1.56 14.65 -2.18
C ALA A 19 -1.75 13.62 -3.31
N PHE A 20 -1.52 12.35 -3.02
CA PHE A 20 -1.86 11.25 -3.95
C PHE A 20 -3.35 10.92 -3.87
N ILE A 21 -4.19 11.78 -4.45
CA ILE A 21 -5.65 11.68 -4.39
C ILE A 21 -6.15 10.36 -4.98
N ALA A 22 -5.64 9.96 -6.15
CA ALA A 22 -6.00 8.67 -6.76
C ALA A 22 -5.70 7.49 -5.82
N ALA A 23 -4.54 7.50 -5.14
CA ALA A 23 -4.17 6.45 -4.19
C ALA A 23 -5.17 6.37 -3.03
N LYS A 24 -5.48 7.52 -2.42
CA LYS A 24 -6.43 7.64 -1.31
C LYS A 24 -7.80 7.12 -1.72
N GLU A 25 -8.33 7.59 -2.84
CA GLU A 25 -9.66 7.20 -3.32
C GLU A 25 -9.72 5.71 -3.68
N ALA A 26 -8.72 5.17 -4.37
CA ALA A 26 -8.69 3.75 -4.70
C ALA A 26 -8.71 2.88 -3.44
N VAL A 27 -7.88 3.18 -2.45
CA VAL A 27 -7.84 2.43 -1.19
C VAL A 27 -9.13 2.57 -0.39
N GLN A 28 -9.66 3.79 -0.25
CA GLN A 28 -10.91 4.04 0.46
C GLN A 28 -12.08 3.30 -0.19
N ASN A 29 -12.19 3.35 -1.52
CA ASN A 29 -13.25 2.68 -2.26
C ASN A 29 -13.13 1.15 -2.17
N ALA A 30 -11.92 0.59 -2.30
CA ALA A 30 -11.71 -0.85 -2.18
C ALA A 30 -12.00 -1.37 -0.75
N CYS A 31 -11.62 -0.60 0.28
CA CYS A 31 -11.91 -0.91 1.69
C CYS A 31 -13.40 -0.78 2.00
N ALA A 32 -14.08 0.26 1.49
CA ALA A 32 -15.51 0.45 1.65
C ALA A 32 -16.31 -0.71 1.04
N GLN A 33 -15.93 -1.20 -0.15
CA GLN A 33 -16.52 -2.40 -0.74
C GLN A 33 -16.32 -3.66 0.11
N ALA A 34 -15.23 -3.72 0.87
CA ALA A 34 -14.92 -4.82 1.78
C ALA A 34 -15.50 -4.62 3.20
N GLY A 35 -16.14 -3.48 3.48
CA GLY A 35 -16.70 -3.17 4.79
C GLY A 35 -15.66 -2.89 5.89
N ILE A 36 -14.44 -2.48 5.52
CA ILE A 36 -13.35 -2.19 6.48
C ILE A 36 -12.86 -0.75 6.35
N MET A 37 -12.16 -0.27 7.38
CA MET A 37 -11.33 0.94 7.26
C MET A 37 -9.91 0.54 6.82
N PRO A 38 -9.20 1.38 6.04
CA PRO A 38 -7.83 1.09 5.62
C PRO A 38 -6.87 0.78 6.78
N ILE A 39 -7.06 1.44 7.93
CA ILE A 39 -6.24 1.26 9.13
C ILE A 39 -6.42 -0.09 9.83
N TYR A 40 -7.42 -0.89 9.43
CA TYR A 40 -7.67 -2.23 9.99
C TYR A 40 -7.05 -3.36 9.17
N THR A 41 -6.23 -3.06 8.16
CA THR A 41 -5.50 -4.09 7.42
C THR A 41 -4.32 -4.61 8.25
N ASP A 42 -4.05 -5.91 8.18
CA ASP A 42 -2.92 -6.53 8.89
C ASP A 42 -1.62 -6.37 8.08
N VAL A 43 -1.73 -6.30 6.75
CA VAL A 43 -0.60 -6.12 5.83
C VAL A 43 -0.96 -5.11 4.75
N LEU A 44 -0.04 -4.19 4.46
CA LEU A 44 -0.14 -3.27 3.33
C LEU A 44 1.02 -3.46 2.34
N GLU A 45 0.70 -3.84 1.12
CA GLU A 45 1.62 -3.73 -0.02
C GLU A 45 1.31 -2.45 -0.80
N LEU A 46 2.26 -1.53 -0.87
CA LEU A 46 2.07 -0.23 -1.51
C LEU A 46 3.18 0.05 -2.53
N ASP A 47 3.05 1.17 -3.24
CA ASP A 47 4.03 1.60 -4.24
C ASP A 47 5.09 2.55 -3.65
N ASP A 48 6.30 2.02 -3.50
CA ASP A 48 7.50 2.71 -3.02
C ASP A 48 8.55 2.85 -4.13
N SER A 49 8.13 2.95 -5.40
CA SER A 49 9.04 3.14 -6.55
C SER A 49 10.08 4.24 -6.28
N TYR A 50 9.67 5.29 -5.57
CA TYR A 50 10.53 6.36 -5.04
C TYR A 50 10.33 6.47 -3.52
N SER A 51 11.36 6.89 -2.77
CA SER A 51 11.23 7.05 -1.31
C SER A 51 10.14 8.05 -0.93
N ILE A 52 10.00 9.13 -1.70
CA ILE A 52 8.90 10.08 -1.53
C ILE A 52 7.54 9.46 -1.84
N TYR A 53 7.44 8.50 -2.77
CA TYR A 53 6.18 7.81 -3.05
C TYR A 53 5.78 6.92 -1.89
N ALA A 54 6.75 6.28 -1.22
CA ALA A 54 6.47 5.51 0.00
C ALA A 54 5.80 6.39 1.05
N ALA A 55 6.35 7.58 1.33
CA ALA A 55 5.79 8.51 2.31
C ALA A 55 4.37 8.97 1.93
N LEU A 56 4.20 9.50 0.71
CA LEU A 56 2.91 10.02 0.26
C LEU A 56 1.84 8.92 0.14
N THR A 57 2.24 7.69 -0.18
CA THR A 57 1.32 6.56 -0.27
C THR A 57 0.91 6.07 1.12
N LEU A 58 1.82 6.03 2.09
CA LEU A 58 1.47 5.75 3.49
C LEU A 58 0.44 6.74 4.02
N GLU A 59 0.64 8.04 3.74
CA GLU A 59 -0.30 9.09 4.12
C GLU A 59 -1.65 8.93 3.40
N ALA A 60 -1.64 8.64 2.09
CA ALA A 60 -2.85 8.39 1.32
C ALA A 60 -3.64 7.17 1.82
N CYS A 61 -2.96 6.14 2.30
CA CYS A 61 -3.56 4.95 2.91
C CYS A 61 -4.02 5.18 4.37
N GLY A 62 -3.72 6.33 4.98
CA GLY A 62 -4.06 6.62 6.38
C GLY A 62 -3.12 5.97 7.41
N TYR A 63 -1.93 5.53 7.00
CA TYR A 63 -0.93 4.97 7.89
C TYR A 63 -0.14 6.04 8.67
N ALA A 64 -0.13 7.27 8.19
CA ALA A 64 0.43 8.41 8.87
C ALA A 64 -0.37 9.67 8.52
N ASP A 65 -0.33 10.66 9.40
CA ASP A 65 -0.78 12.00 9.06
C ASP A 65 0.20 12.64 8.05
N PRO A 66 -0.24 13.64 7.27
CA PRO A 66 0.62 14.33 6.31
C PRO A 66 1.93 14.82 6.93
N GLY A 67 3.07 14.39 6.38
CA GLY A 67 4.41 14.72 6.86
C GLY A 67 5.00 13.76 7.90
N GLU A 68 4.20 12.84 8.45
CA GLU A 68 4.62 11.96 9.56
C GLU A 68 5.08 10.56 9.10
N ALA A 69 4.86 10.19 7.82
CA ALA A 69 5.26 8.88 7.30
C ALA A 69 6.78 8.59 7.42
N PRO A 70 7.70 9.56 7.23
CA PRO A 70 9.13 9.32 7.43
C PRO A 70 9.47 8.94 8.89
N ALA A 71 8.81 9.57 9.87
CA ALA A 71 9.02 9.26 11.29
C ALA A 71 8.51 7.84 11.59
N LEU A 72 7.30 7.50 11.13
CA LEU A 72 6.75 6.14 11.24
C LEU A 72 7.73 5.08 10.71
N ALA A 73 8.31 5.30 9.54
CA ALA A 73 9.24 4.36 8.92
C ALA A 73 10.55 4.25 9.71
N ARG A 74 11.14 5.37 10.10
CA ARG A 74 12.40 5.42 10.87
C ARG A 74 12.28 4.70 12.21
N ASP A 75 11.12 4.82 12.85
CA ASP A 75 10.88 4.28 14.19
C ASP A 75 10.45 2.80 14.14
N GLY A 76 10.58 2.15 12.97
CA GLY A 76 10.30 0.72 12.77
C GLY A 76 8.81 0.38 12.64
N GLY A 77 7.95 1.38 12.45
CA GLY A 77 6.49 1.22 12.44
C GLY A 77 5.92 0.42 11.26
N LEU A 78 6.76 0.03 10.30
CA LEU A 78 6.39 -0.75 9.11
C LEU A 78 6.93 -2.19 9.13
N ALA A 79 7.71 -2.56 10.14
CA ALA A 79 8.29 -3.90 10.25
C ALA A 79 7.20 -5.00 10.32
N PRO A 80 7.50 -6.27 9.96
CA PRO A 80 6.53 -7.37 10.08
C PRO A 80 5.94 -7.55 11.50
N THR A 81 6.65 -7.11 12.53
CA THR A 81 6.23 -7.16 13.94
C THR A 81 5.60 -5.86 14.45
N ALA A 82 5.50 -4.83 13.61
CA ALA A 82 4.91 -3.56 13.99
C ALA A 82 3.38 -3.63 14.01
N ILE A 83 2.74 -2.58 14.55
CA ILE A 83 1.28 -2.44 14.53
C ILE A 83 0.75 -2.24 13.11
N ARG A 84 1.57 -1.66 12.21
CA ARG A 84 1.20 -1.35 10.83
C ARG A 84 2.21 -1.92 9.83
N PRO A 85 2.31 -3.26 9.69
CA PRO A 85 3.25 -3.88 8.76
C PRO A 85 2.98 -3.46 7.31
N ALA A 86 4.04 -3.12 6.57
CA ALA A 86 3.95 -2.79 5.16
C ALA A 86 5.21 -3.19 4.39
N MET A 87 5.05 -3.57 3.11
CA MET A 87 6.16 -3.90 2.21
C MET A 87 7.12 -4.94 2.82
N THR A 88 6.57 -6.04 3.33
CA THR A 88 7.25 -6.94 4.28
C THR A 88 8.43 -7.71 3.69
N MET A 89 8.45 -7.89 2.36
CA MET A 89 9.57 -8.46 1.60
C MET A 89 10.46 -7.37 0.99
N GLY A 90 10.31 -6.12 1.43
CA GLY A 90 11.18 -4.99 1.12
C GLY A 90 10.73 -4.09 -0.04
N GLY A 91 9.49 -4.25 -0.52
CA GLY A 91 8.88 -3.36 -1.53
C GLY A 91 9.65 -3.27 -2.85
N CYS A 92 9.36 -2.25 -3.64
CA CYS A 92 10.07 -1.92 -4.88
C CYS A 92 11.55 -1.64 -4.63
N LYS A 93 11.92 -1.12 -3.45
CA LYS A 93 13.30 -0.75 -3.12
C LYS A 93 14.25 -1.93 -3.02
N ALA A 94 13.87 -2.99 -2.31
CA ALA A 94 14.74 -4.15 -2.11
C ALA A 94 14.38 -5.33 -3.03
N ARG A 95 13.09 -5.55 -3.29
CA ARG A 95 12.62 -6.66 -4.12
C ARG A 95 12.70 -6.37 -5.63
N GLY A 96 12.65 -5.09 -5.99
CA GLY A 96 12.78 -4.59 -7.35
C GLY A 96 11.50 -3.99 -7.92
N ASN A 97 11.63 -2.99 -8.80
CA ASN A 97 10.51 -2.29 -9.43
C ASN A 97 10.26 -2.80 -10.87
N ALA A 98 9.58 -3.92 -11.00
CA ALA A 98 9.29 -4.54 -12.29
C ALA A 98 8.07 -3.92 -13.01
N ILE A 99 7.90 -2.59 -12.98
CA ILE A 99 6.86 -1.78 -13.64
C ILE A 99 5.50 -2.51 -13.79
N GLY A 100 5.26 -3.18 -14.92
CA GLY A 100 3.98 -3.85 -15.20
C GLY A 100 3.71 -5.10 -14.35
N ALA A 101 4.75 -5.81 -13.91
CA ALA A 101 4.63 -6.96 -13.02
C ALA A 101 4.51 -6.57 -11.54
N LYS A 102 4.69 -5.29 -11.20
CA LYS A 102 4.68 -4.80 -9.81
C LYS A 102 3.37 -5.12 -9.08
N GLY A 103 2.24 -4.72 -9.66
CA GLY A 103 0.92 -4.98 -9.07
C GLY A 103 0.66 -6.47 -8.87
N VAL A 104 1.17 -7.32 -9.75
CA VAL A 104 1.02 -8.78 -9.62
C VAL A 104 1.82 -9.32 -8.44
N TYR A 105 3.08 -8.92 -8.25
CA TYR A 105 3.84 -9.43 -7.11
C TYR A 105 3.29 -8.93 -5.77
N GLN A 106 2.76 -7.70 -5.71
CA GLN A 106 2.09 -7.18 -4.51
C GLN A 106 0.93 -8.08 -4.10
N VAL A 107 0.11 -8.50 -5.07
CA VAL A 107 -0.98 -9.47 -4.85
C VAL A 107 -0.45 -10.85 -4.43
N VAL A 108 0.64 -11.32 -5.05
CA VAL A 108 1.29 -12.58 -4.65
C VAL A 108 1.78 -12.51 -3.21
N GLU A 109 2.40 -11.40 -2.78
CA GLU A 109 2.88 -11.21 -1.40
C GLU A 109 1.73 -11.15 -0.40
N ALA A 110 0.67 -10.39 -0.70
CA ALA A 110 -0.54 -10.38 0.10
C ALA A 110 -1.10 -11.81 0.26
N ALA A 111 -1.21 -12.57 -0.83
CA ALA A 111 -1.68 -13.95 -0.77
C ALA A 111 -0.73 -14.87 0.02
N MET A 112 0.58 -14.66 -0.04
CA MET A 112 1.56 -15.44 0.75
C MET A 112 1.45 -15.11 2.24
N GLN A 113 1.30 -13.83 2.61
CA GLN A 113 1.11 -13.40 3.99
C GLN A 113 -0.16 -14.01 4.58
N LEU A 114 -1.27 -13.91 3.85
CA LEU A 114 -2.55 -14.52 4.24
C LEU A 114 -2.50 -16.06 4.27
N ARG A 115 -1.53 -16.71 3.62
CA ARG A 115 -1.38 -18.17 3.67
C ARG A 115 -0.39 -18.65 4.73
N GLY A 116 0.30 -17.75 5.42
CA GLY A 116 1.29 -18.14 6.41
C GLY A 116 2.59 -18.69 5.81
N VAL A 117 2.96 -18.32 4.58
CA VAL A 117 4.10 -18.90 3.84
C VAL A 117 5.24 -17.91 3.59
N CYS A 118 5.34 -16.83 4.38
CA CYS A 118 6.35 -15.78 4.23
C CYS A 118 7.65 -15.99 5.03
N GLY A 119 7.79 -17.11 5.75
CA GLY A 119 9.00 -17.41 6.52
C GLY A 119 9.34 -16.31 7.54
N ALA A 120 10.57 -15.79 7.52
CA ALA A 120 11.02 -14.76 8.46
C ALA A 120 10.28 -13.41 8.33
N ASN A 121 9.62 -13.16 7.20
CA ASN A 121 8.86 -11.93 6.96
C ASN A 121 7.36 -12.08 7.27
N GLN A 122 6.94 -13.22 7.83
CA GLN A 122 5.53 -13.50 8.13
C GLN A 122 4.97 -12.53 9.17
N VAL A 123 3.85 -11.89 8.84
CA VAL A 123 3.02 -11.15 9.80
C VAL A 123 2.15 -12.16 10.55
N VAL A 124 2.17 -12.08 11.87
CA VAL A 124 1.45 -13.00 12.75
C VAL A 124 -0.05 -12.86 12.54
N ASP A 125 -0.73 -13.99 12.35
CA ASP A 125 -2.18 -14.09 12.22
C ASP A 125 -2.84 -13.19 11.15
N ALA A 126 -2.10 -12.78 10.11
CA ALA A 126 -2.63 -11.95 9.03
C ALA A 126 -3.94 -12.53 8.43
N ARG A 127 -5.00 -11.71 8.39
CA ARG A 127 -6.31 -12.03 7.82
C ARG A 127 -6.73 -11.05 6.73
N LEU A 128 -6.36 -9.79 6.86
CA LEU A 128 -6.66 -8.74 5.90
C LEU A 128 -5.38 -8.20 5.28
N ALA A 129 -5.36 -8.15 3.95
CA ALA A 129 -4.28 -7.53 3.21
C ALA A 129 -4.82 -6.51 2.21
N VAL A 130 -4.16 -5.37 2.12
CA VAL A 130 -4.43 -4.34 1.12
C VAL A 130 -3.23 -4.25 0.18
N THR A 131 -3.48 -4.20 -1.11
CA THR A 131 -2.46 -3.92 -2.12
C THR A 131 -2.80 -2.63 -2.86
N LEU A 132 -1.80 -1.81 -3.16
CA LEU A 132 -1.94 -0.58 -3.94
C LEU A 132 -0.82 -0.48 -4.97
N ALA A 133 -1.21 -0.43 -6.24
CA ALA A 133 -0.32 -0.20 -7.37
C ALA A 133 -0.56 1.18 -7.98
N LEU A 134 0.51 1.91 -8.32
CA LEU A 134 0.42 3.21 -8.96
C LEU A 134 0.93 3.17 -10.41
N GLY A 135 0.28 3.96 -11.27
CA GLY A 135 0.64 4.22 -12.65
C GLY A 135 0.97 5.70 -12.87
N GLY A 136 1.96 5.95 -13.71
CA GLY A 136 2.46 7.30 -13.97
C GLY A 136 2.97 7.98 -12.68
N PRO A 137 2.85 9.31 -12.56
CA PRO A 137 3.22 10.04 -11.36
C PRO A 137 2.14 9.94 -10.26
N ALA A 138 1.67 8.73 -9.97
CA ALA A 138 0.50 8.45 -9.13
C ALA A 138 -0.83 9.04 -9.68
N SER A 139 -0.93 9.21 -10.99
CA SER A 139 -2.16 9.68 -11.66
C SER A 139 -3.19 8.56 -11.88
N THR A 140 -2.79 7.31 -11.67
CA THR A 140 -3.68 6.16 -11.69
C THR A 140 -3.32 5.27 -10.53
N ALA A 141 -4.32 4.78 -9.81
CA ALA A 141 -4.16 3.92 -8.66
C ALA A 141 -5.15 2.78 -8.73
N VAL A 142 -4.68 1.56 -8.44
CA VAL A 142 -5.51 0.37 -8.33
C VAL A 142 -5.27 -0.25 -6.96
N ALA A 143 -6.35 -0.48 -6.22
CA ALA A 143 -6.30 -1.08 -4.90
C ALA A 143 -7.15 -2.35 -4.82
N HIS A 144 -6.66 -3.32 -4.06
CA HIS A 144 -7.36 -4.56 -3.75
C HIS A 144 -7.33 -4.84 -2.26
N VAL A 145 -8.40 -5.44 -1.75
CA VAL A 145 -8.51 -5.98 -0.39
C VAL A 145 -8.73 -7.48 -0.49
N PHE A 146 -7.88 -8.23 0.20
CA PHE A 146 -7.92 -9.68 0.32
C PHE A 146 -8.23 -10.08 1.76
N ASP A 147 -9.05 -11.12 1.91
CA ASP A 147 -9.42 -11.70 3.21
C ASP A 147 -9.07 -13.19 3.21
N ARG A 148 -8.53 -13.68 4.33
CA ARG A 148 -8.30 -15.09 4.59
C ARG A 148 -9.61 -15.73 5.04
N LEU A 149 -10.24 -16.43 4.09
CA LEU A 149 -11.39 -17.26 4.36
C LEU A 149 -11.07 -18.30 5.45
N PRO A 150 -12.03 -18.59 6.36
CA PRO A 150 -11.87 -19.57 7.42
C PRO A 150 -11.65 -20.99 6.91
#